data_AF-A0A1F8QJ16-F1
#
_entry.id   AF-A0A1F8QJ16-F1
#
_cell.length_a   1.000
_cell.length_b   1.000
_cell.length_c   1.000
_cell.angle_alpha   90.00
_cell.angle_beta   90.00
_cell.angle_gamma   90.00
#
_symmetry.space_group_name_H-M   'P 1'
#
loop_
_entity.id
_entity.type
_entity.pdbx_description
1 polymer ?
#
loop_
_entity_poly.entity_id
_entity_poly.type
_entity_poly.pdbx_seq_one_letter_code
_entity_poly.pdbx_strand_id
1 'polypeptide(L)'
;MRAYIIRRLLLVVPTLLAVTIAVFMTVRFIPGSTIDLMIAEMMGAGSEADPKAMEAYLRHELGLDQPVHIQYLRWLGVAKQDDGRFSGVLQGDLGHSLWQ
;
A
#
# COMPACT_ATOMS: atom_id res chain seq x y z
N MET A 1 -23.37 -0.34 31.96
CA MET A 1 -22.97 -1.33 30.92
C MET A 1 -22.75 -0.71 29.53
N ARG A 2 -23.74 -0.08 28.88
CA ARG A 2 -23.58 0.49 27.51
C ARG A 2 -22.45 1.52 27.36
N ALA A 3 -22.36 2.49 28.28
CA ALA A 3 -21.28 3.49 28.27
C ALA A 3 -19.88 2.89 28.47
N TYR A 4 -19.77 1.80 29.23
CA TYR A 4 -18.51 1.07 29.42
C TYR A 4 -18.07 0.35 28.13
N ILE A 5 -19.00 -0.28 27.42
CA ILE A 5 -18.73 -0.94 26.13
C ILE A 5 -18.28 0.09 25.09
N ILE A 6 -18.97 1.23 24.97
CA ILE A 6 -18.61 2.28 24.02
C ILE A 6 -17.22 2.84 24.33
N ARG A 7 -16.93 3.15 25.61
CA ARG A 7 -15.61 3.63 26.02
C ARG A 7 -14.51 2.62 25.70
N ARG A 8 -14.78 1.33 25.87
CA ARG A 8 -13.82 0.27 25.56
C ARG A 8 -13.59 0.12 24.06
N LEU A 9 -14.63 0.19 23.23
CA LEU A 9 -14.51 0.19 21.78
C LEU A 9 -13.72 1.40 21.28
N LEU A 10 -13.97 2.58 21.82
CA LEU A 10 -13.23 3.80 21.48
C LEU A 10 -11.75 3.71 21.84
N LEU A 11 -11.39 2.95 22.88
CA LEU A 11 -9.98 2.71 23.24
C LEU A 11 -9.30 1.66 22.35
N VAL A 12 -10.06 0.75 21.74
CA VAL A 12 -9.51 -0.25 20.81
C VAL A 12 -9.11 0.38 19.48
N VAL A 13 -9.90 1.33 18.97
CA VAL A 13 -9.61 2.03 17.71
C VAL A 13 -8.17 2.61 17.64
N PRO A 14 -7.69 3.43 18.60
CA PRO A 14 -6.33 3.98 18.54
C PRO A 14 -5.26 2.88 18.66
N THR A 15 -5.52 1.80 19.41
CA THR A 15 -4.56 0.69 19.50
C THR A 15 -4.41 -0.04 18.16
N LEU A 16 -5.52 -0.34 17.48
CA LEU A 16 -5.49 -0.95 16.14
C LEU A 16 -4.83 -0.02 15.13
N LEU A 17 -5.12 1.28 15.20
CA LEU A 17 -4.50 2.27 14.32
C LEU A 17 -2.98 2.33 14.54
N ALA A 18 -2.50 2.33 15.78
CA ALA A 18 -1.07 2.29 16.08
C ALA A 18 -0.39 1.03 15.52
N VAL A 19 -1.02 -0.15 15.69
CA VAL A 19 -0.49 -1.43 15.18
C VAL A 19 -0.45 -1.44 13.65
N THR A 20 -1.53 -1.01 12.99
CA THR A 20 -1.59 -0.98 11.51
C THR A 20 -0.56 -0.02 10.92
N ILE A 21 -0.34 1.15 11.54
CA ILE A 21 0.74 2.07 11.14
C ILE A 21 2.10 1.40 11.33
N ALA A 22 2.34 0.73 12.47
CA ALA A 22 3.61 0.05 12.71
C ALA A 22 3.89 -1.04 11.67
N VAL A 23 2.88 -1.84 11.31
CA VAL A 23 2.97 -2.86 10.26
C VAL A 23 3.28 -2.21 8.90
N PHE A 24 2.52 -1.18 8.52
CA PHE A 24 2.73 -0.46 7.26
C PHE A 24 4.13 0.14 7.16
N MET A 25 4.60 0.77 8.23
CA MET A 25 5.93 1.36 8.29
C MET A 25 7.00 0.27 8.23
N THR A 26 6.82 -0.87 8.90
CA THR A 26 7.76 -2.00 8.83
C THR A 26 7.96 -2.46 7.40
N VAL A 27 6.86 -2.63 6.64
CA VAL A 27 6.92 -3.02 5.23
C VAL A 27 7.61 -1.96 4.39
N ARG A 28 7.28 -0.67 4.61
CA ARG A 28 7.88 0.45 3.86
C ARG A 28 9.36 0.67 4.18
N PHE A 29 9.79 0.30 5.38
CA PHE A 29 11.17 0.40 5.81
C PHE A 29 12.04 -0.74 5.28
N ILE A 30 11.47 -1.81 4.72
CA ILE A 30 12.25 -2.86 4.07
C ILE A 30 13.03 -2.19 2.94
N PRO A 31 14.36 -1.99 3.11
CA PRO A 31 15.17 -1.31 2.13
C PRO A 31 15.51 -2.34 1.07
N GLY A 32 14.67 -2.36 0.06
CA GLY A 32 14.88 -3.08 -1.18
C GLY A 32 14.02 -2.32 -2.14
N SER A 33 14.62 -1.74 -3.17
CA SER A 33 13.86 -1.25 -4.30
C SER A 33 13.23 -2.48 -4.95
N THR A 34 12.07 -2.91 -4.42
CA THR A 34 11.20 -3.89 -5.05
C THR A 34 10.97 -3.46 -6.50
N ILE A 35 10.95 -2.14 -6.75
CA ILE A 35 10.96 -1.53 -8.07
C ILE A 35 12.22 -1.89 -8.87
N ASP A 36 13.44 -1.75 -8.34
CA ASP A 36 14.66 -2.06 -9.12
C ASP A 36 14.77 -3.57 -9.37
N LEU A 37 14.34 -4.40 -8.43
CA LEU A 37 14.23 -5.85 -8.62
C LEU A 37 13.16 -6.20 -9.66
N MET A 38 11.99 -5.55 -9.60
CA MET A 38 10.91 -5.67 -10.58
C MET A 38 11.36 -5.26 -11.97
N ILE A 39 12.08 -4.15 -12.09
CA ILE A 39 12.66 -3.65 -13.34
C ILE A 39 13.71 -4.63 -13.84
N ALA A 40 14.63 -5.08 -12.98
CA ALA A 40 15.67 -6.03 -13.37
C ALA A 40 15.09 -7.35 -13.89
N GLU A 41 14.00 -7.83 -13.27
CA GLU A 41 13.30 -9.05 -13.68
C GLU A 41 12.46 -8.85 -14.95
N MET A 42 11.72 -7.74 -15.08
CA MET A 42 10.96 -7.41 -16.29
C MET A 42 11.84 -7.10 -17.51
N MET A 43 13.01 -6.50 -17.31
CA MET A 43 13.99 -6.22 -18.38
C MET A 43 14.83 -7.46 -18.75
N GLY A 44 14.83 -8.51 -17.93
CA GLY A 44 15.53 -9.77 -18.21
C GLY A 44 15.04 -10.51 -19.46
N ALA A 45 13.91 -10.11 -20.05
CA ALA A 45 13.28 -10.75 -21.21
C ALA A 45 13.47 -10.04 -22.56
N GLY A 46 14.46 -9.13 -22.69
CA GLY A 46 14.85 -8.58 -24.01
C GLY A 46 13.96 -7.45 -24.52
N SER A 47 13.36 -6.64 -23.64
CA SER A 47 12.65 -5.42 -24.04
C SER A 47 13.62 -4.24 -24.18
N GLU A 48 13.57 -3.54 -25.32
CA GLU A 48 14.26 -2.24 -25.53
C GLU A 48 13.55 -1.08 -24.79
N ALA A 49 12.91 -1.36 -23.65
CA ALA A 49 12.20 -0.35 -22.89
C ALA A 49 13.19 0.52 -22.12
N ASP A 50 13.04 1.86 -22.21
CA ASP A 50 13.84 2.80 -21.42
C ASP A 50 13.66 2.49 -19.91
N PRO A 51 14.72 2.09 -19.19
CA PRO A 51 14.63 1.73 -17.77
C PRO A 51 14.00 2.83 -16.92
N LYS A 52 14.22 4.10 -17.28
CA LYS A 52 13.67 5.25 -16.56
C LYS A 52 12.16 5.41 -16.79
N ALA A 53 11.68 5.14 -18.00
CA ALA A 53 10.26 5.19 -18.31
C ALA A 53 9.51 4.08 -17.58
N MET A 54 10.11 2.89 -17.48
CA MET A 54 9.54 1.76 -16.74
C MET A 54 9.49 2.04 -15.23
N GLU A 55 10.54 2.62 -14.66
CA GLU A 55 10.57 3.02 -13.26
C GLU A 55 9.47 4.02 -12.91
N ALA A 56 9.29 5.05 -13.76
CA ALA A 56 8.23 6.04 -13.58
C ALA A 56 6.83 5.40 -13.67
N TYR A 57 6.63 4.49 -14.62
CA TYR A 57 5.38 3.74 -14.75
C TYR A 57 5.09 2.88 -13.50
N LEU A 58 6.06 2.12 -13.01
CA LEU A 58 5.90 1.27 -11.84
C LEU A 58 5.65 2.08 -10.56
N ARG A 59 6.31 3.23 -10.41
CA ARG A 59 6.05 4.13 -9.27
C ARG A 59 4.65 4.69 -9.28
N HIS A 60 4.14 5.01 -10.46
CA HIS A 60 2.78 5.48 -10.63
C HIS A 60 1.76 4.39 -10.31
N GLU A 61 1.95 3.21 -10.89
CA GLU A 61 1.04 2.07 -10.73
C GLU A 61 1.00 1.56 -9.28
N LEU A 62 2.13 1.57 -8.58
CA LEU A 62 2.22 1.21 -7.17
C LEU A 62 1.80 2.35 -6.23
N GLY A 63 1.43 3.52 -6.76
CA GLY A 63 1.05 4.70 -5.97
C GLY A 63 2.18 5.26 -5.10
N LEU A 64 3.44 4.93 -5.43
CA LEU A 64 4.62 5.33 -4.67
C LEU A 64 4.94 6.82 -4.85
N ASP A 65 4.40 7.44 -5.90
CA ASP A 65 4.44 8.89 -6.14
C ASP A 65 3.60 9.69 -5.15
N GLN A 66 2.72 9.03 -4.39
CA GLN A 66 1.80 9.71 -3.48
C GLN A 66 2.40 9.89 -2.09
N PRO A 67 1.98 10.91 -1.32
CA PRO A 67 2.33 11.05 0.08
C PRO A 67 2.08 9.77 0.91
N VAL A 68 2.97 9.47 1.86
CA VAL A 68 2.94 8.26 2.70
C VAL A 68 1.59 8.03 3.38
N HIS A 69 0.96 9.10 3.85
CA HIS A 69 -0.34 9.03 4.50
C HIS A 69 -1.45 8.62 3.52
N ILE A 70 -1.41 9.06 2.26
CA ILE A 70 -2.39 8.64 1.24
C ILE A 70 -2.20 7.17 0.91
N GLN A 71 -0.94 6.71 0.77
CA GLN A 71 -0.63 5.30 0.56
C GLN A 71 -1.17 4.43 1.70
N TYR A 72 -0.99 4.85 2.95
CA TYR A 72 -1.54 4.14 4.12
C TYR A 72 -3.07 4.13 4.11
N LEU A 73 -3.73 5.26 3.82
CA LEU A 73 -5.19 5.36 3.82
C LEU A 73 -5.82 4.52 2.70
N ARG A 74 -5.18 4.45 1.52
CA ARG A 74 -5.60 3.57 0.42
C ARG A 74 -5.39 2.10 0.78
N TRP A 75 -4.21 1.75 1.28
CA TRP A 75 -3.91 0.38 1.74
C TRP A 75 -4.88 -0.09 2.83
N LEU A 76 -5.20 0.77 3.80
CA LEU A 76 -6.18 0.45 4.84
C LEU A 76 -7.60 0.34 4.27
N GLY A 77 -7.88 0.96 3.11
CA GLY A 77 -9.19 0.96 2.46
C GLY A 77 -10.13 2.06 2.96
N VAL A 78 -9.59 3.12 3.55
CA VAL A 78 -10.36 4.30 4.02
C VAL A 78 -10.27 5.48 3.05
N ALA A 79 -9.38 5.42 2.06
CA ALA A 79 -9.34 6.32 0.91
C ALA A 79 -9.76 5.56 -0.36
N LYS A 80 -10.21 6.31 -1.37
CA LYS A 80 -10.51 5.76 -2.68
C LYS A 80 -9.22 5.41 -3.42
N GLN A 81 -9.24 4.26 -4.07
CA GLN A 81 -8.25 3.89 -5.08
C GLN A 81 -8.49 4.69 -6.36
N ASP A 82 -7.60 4.52 -7.35
CA ASP A 82 -7.67 5.26 -8.61
C ASP A 82 -8.90 4.87 -9.45
N ASP A 83 -9.45 3.68 -9.23
CA ASP A 83 -10.73 3.21 -9.80
C ASP A 83 -11.98 3.82 -9.09
N GLY A 84 -11.77 4.64 -8.06
CA GLY A 84 -12.81 5.29 -7.27
C GLY A 84 -13.47 4.41 -6.21
N ARG A 85 -13.06 3.14 -6.06
CA ARG A 85 -13.59 2.20 -5.07
C ARG A 85 -12.80 2.31 -3.76
N PHE A 86 -13.44 1.90 -2.68
CA PHE A 86 -12.76 1.66 -1.42
C PHE A 86 -12.31 0.20 -1.41
N SER A 87 -11.05 -0.01 -1.74
CA SER A 87 -10.41 -1.32 -1.84
C SER A 87 -9.13 -1.30 -1.02
N GLY A 88 -9.11 -2.06 0.05
CA GLY A 88 -7.93 -2.24 0.89
C GLY A 88 -8.17 -3.34 1.92
N VAL A 89 -7.28 -3.39 2.92
CA VAL A 89 -7.26 -4.46 3.92
C VAL A 89 -8.59 -4.59 4.67
N LEU A 90 -9.28 -3.48 4.93
CA LEU A 90 -10.59 -3.51 5.61
C LEU A 90 -11.71 -4.14 4.75
N GLN A 91 -11.56 -4.12 3.43
CA GLN A 91 -12.50 -4.73 2.49
C GLN A 91 -12.09 -6.16 2.08
N GLY A 92 -10.97 -6.66 2.62
CA GLY A 92 -10.42 -7.96 2.24
C GLY A 92 -9.64 -7.94 0.92
N ASP A 93 -9.32 -6.75 0.40
CA ASP A 93 -8.49 -6.59 -0.78
C ASP A 93 -7.02 -6.45 -0.36
N LEU A 94 -6.17 -7.33 -0.87
CA LEU A 94 -4.72 -7.35 -0.60
C LEU A 94 -3.91 -6.70 -1.72
N GLY A 95 -4.59 -6.14 -2.72
CA GLY A 95 -3.99 -5.58 -3.93
C GLY A 95 -3.85 -6.59 -5.06
N HIS A 96 -3.35 -6.10 -6.18
CA HIS A 96 -3.11 -6.88 -7.38
C HIS A 96 -1.61 -7.16 -7.56
N SER A 97 -1.28 -8.40 -7.93
CA SER A 97 0.08 -8.76 -8.31
C SER A 97 0.37 -8.29 -9.73
N LEU A 98 1.49 -7.58 -9.95
CA LEU A 98 1.97 -7.20 -11.27
C LEU A 98 2.64 -8.36 -12.04
N TRP A 99 2.61 -9.57 -11.47
CA TRP A 99 3.32 -10.77 -11.95
C TRP A 99 2.39 -11.83 -12.55
N GLN A 100 1.41 -11.40 -13.36
CA GLN A 100 0.57 -12.29 -14.15
C GLN A 100 1.13 -12.44 -15.56
#